data_AF-A0A077EV89-F1
#
_entry.id   AF-A0A077EV89-F1
#
_cell.length_a   1.000
_cell.length_b   1.000
_cell.length_c   1.000
_cell.angle_alpha   90.00
_cell.angle_beta   90.00
_cell.angle_gamma   90.00
#
_symmetry.space_group_name_H-M   'P 1'
#
loop_
_entity.id
_entity.type
_entity.pdbx_description
1 polymer ?
#
loop_
_entity_poly.entity_id
_entity_poly.type
_entity_poly.pdbx_seq_one_letter_code
_entity_poly.pdbx_strand_id
1 'polypeptide(L)' 'KMFTERTHFTELNQMAEEAKRRAEIARLRELHTLKGHVESVVRLKGLDIDTIQQAYTV' A
#
# COMPACT_ATOMS: atom_id res chain seq x y z
N LYS A 1 1.51 7.41 35.08
CA LYS A 1 2.24 7.66 33.80
C LYS A 1 2.45 6.38 32.97
N MET A 2 2.59 5.18 33.56
CA MET A 2 2.76 3.92 32.81
C MET A 2 1.55 3.47 31.95
N PHE A 3 0.32 3.88 32.28
CA PHE A 3 -0.86 3.46 31.52
C PHE A 3 -0.86 4.01 30.08
N THR A 4 -0.42 5.26 29.91
CA THR A 4 -0.39 5.96 28.61
C THR A 4 0.64 5.37 27.65
N GLU A 5 1.83 4.98 28.15
CA GLU A 5 2.85 4.32 27.32
C GLU A 5 2.40 2.97 26.78
N ARG A 6 1.70 2.18 27.60
CA ARG A 6 1.16 0.88 27.17
C ARG A 6 0.10 1.05 26.08
N THR A 7 -0.74 2.08 26.18
CA THR A 7 -1.72 2.44 25.13
C THR A 7 -1.03 2.86 23.82
N HIS A 8 -0.01 3.74 23.89
CA HIS A 8 0.73 4.15 22.70
C HIS A 8 1.42 2.98 22.00
N PHE A 9 2.02 2.05 22.76
CA PHE A 9 2.63 0.87 22.18
C PHE A 9 1.61 0.00 21.42
N THR A 10 0.41 -0.20 21.99
CA THR A 10 -0.65 -0.95 21.32
C THR A 10 -1.15 -0.27 20.05
N GLU A 11 -1.30 1.06 20.06
CA GLU A 11 -1.70 1.85 18.88
C GLU A 11 -0.65 1.77 17.77
N LEU A 12 0.64 1.93 18.12
CA LEU A 12 1.74 1.80 17.17
C LEU A 12 1.81 0.40 16.58
N ASN A 13 1.65 -0.64 17.41
CA ASN A 13 1.63 -2.01 16.93
C ASN A 13 0.45 -2.27 15.98
N GLN A 14 -0.73 -1.75 16.28
CA GLN A 14 -1.90 -1.85 15.40
C GLN A 14 -1.68 -1.12 14.07
N MET A 15 -1.05 0.05 14.11
CA MET A 15 -0.69 0.81 12.90
C MET A 15 0.31 0.05 12.03
N ALA A 16 1.31 -0.60 12.64
CA ALA A 16 2.29 -1.40 11.93
C ALA A 16 1.65 -2.61 11.24
N GLU A 17 0.76 -3.33 11.92
CA GLU A 17 0.04 -4.47 11.33
C GLU A 17 -0.89 -4.04 10.18
N GLU A 18 -1.59 -2.92 10.32
CA GLU A 18 -2.42 -2.37 9.25
C GLU A 18 -1.57 -1.91 8.05
N ALA A 19 -0.41 -1.29 8.29
CA ALA A 19 0.53 -0.92 7.23
C ALA A 19 1.04 -2.16 6.48
N LYS A 20 1.39 -3.23 7.20
CA LYS A 20 1.82 -4.51 6.61
C LYS A 20 0.73 -5.13 5.75
N ARG A 21 -0.52 -5.14 6.23
CA ARG A 21 -1.68 -5.63 5.46
C ARG A 21 -1.87 -4.83 4.17
N ARG A 22 -1.78 -3.50 4.24
CA ARG A 22 -1.92 -2.62 3.06
C ARG A 22 -0.81 -2.84 2.04
N ALA A 23 0.43 -3.03 2.51
CA ALA A 23 1.56 -3.35 1.64
C ALA A 23 1.35 -4.66 0.88
N GLU A 24 0.84 -5.70 1.54
CA GLU A 24 0.56 -6.98 0.86
C GLU A 24 -0.58 -6.86 -0.17
N ILE A 25 -1.64 -6.10 0.14
CA ILE A 25 -2.71 -5.81 -0.83
C ILE A 25 -2.15 -5.09 -2.06
N ALA A 26 -1.28 -4.09 -1.86
CA ALA A 26 -0.62 -3.39 -2.95
C ALA A 26 0.25 -4.36 -3.79
N ARG A 27 1.05 -5.20 -3.13
CA ARG A 27 1.88 -6.22 -3.80
C ARG A 27 1.05 -7.16 -4.67
N LEU A 28 -0.07 -7.67 -4.15
CA LEU A 28 -0.97 -8.55 -4.90
C LEU A 28 -1.62 -7.83 -6.09
N ARG A 29 -2.00 -6.56 -5.94
CA ARG A 29 -2.52 -5.75 -7.06
C ARG A 29 -1.47 -5.56 -8.14
N GLU A 30 -0.22 -5.25 -7.76
CA GLU A 30 0.89 -5.11 -8.70
C GLU A 30 1.20 -6.42 -9.45
N LEU A 31 0.99 -7.57 -8.79
CA LEU A 31 1.27 -8.89 -9.36
C LEU A 31 0.12 -9.46 -10.21
N HIS A 32 -1.13 -9.18 -9.86
CA HIS A 32 -2.31 -9.88 -10.41
C HIS A 32 -3.27 -8.98 -11.18
N THR A 33 -2.95 -7.69 -11.35
CA THR A 33 -3.78 -6.80 -12.16
C THR A 33 -2.90 -6.04 -13.13
N LEU A 34 -3.39 -5.88 -14.36
CA LEU A 34 -2.70 -5.07 -15.36
C LEU A 34 -2.50 -3.63 -14.87
N LYS A 35 -3.52 -3.06 -14.25
CA LYS A 35 -3.47 -1.70 -13.69
C LYS A 35 -2.36 -1.55 -12.66
N GLY A 36 -2.29 -2.45 -11.66
CA GLY A 36 -1.27 -2.38 -10.62
C GLY A 36 0.14 -2.56 -11.19
N HIS A 37 0.32 -3.48 -12.14
CA HIS A 37 1.60 -3.67 -12.81
C HIS A 37 2.04 -2.39 -13.55
N VAL A 38 1.15 -1.80 -14.35
CA VAL A 38 1.42 -0.57 -15.09
C VAL A 38 1.73 0.59 -14.14
N GLU A 39 0.89 0.84 -13.12
CA GLU A 39 1.12 1.90 -12.13
C GLU A 39 2.50 1.76 -11.44
N SER A 40 2.92 0.53 -11.11
CA SER A 40 4.22 0.26 -10.49
C SER A 40 5.38 0.54 -11.45
N VAL A 41 5.31 0.08 -12.71
CA VAL A 41 6.34 0.32 -13.72
C VAL A 41 6.50 1.82 -14.03
N VAL A 42 5.39 2.53 -14.15
CA VAL A 42 5.36 3.98 -14.41
C VAL A 42 6.05 4.75 -13.30
N ARG A 43 5.71 4.44 -12.04
CA ARG A 43 6.34 5.01 -10.85
C ARG A 43 7.83 4.70 -10.80
N LEU A 44 8.22 3.45 -11.03
CA LEU A 44 9.64 3.03 -11.01
C LEU A 44 10.48 3.69 -12.10
N LYS A 45 9.86 4.00 -13.24
CA LYS A 45 10.53 4.68 -14.36
C LYS A 45 10.44 6.20 -14.31
N GLY A 46 9.75 6.77 -13.33
CA GLY A 46 9.58 8.23 -13.20
C GLY A 46 8.89 8.86 -14.40
N LEU A 47 7.95 8.13 -15.04
CA LEU A 47 7.19 8.66 -16.15
C LEU A 47 6.07 9.55 -15.60
N ASP A 48 6.01 10.80 -16.06
CA ASP A 48 4.92 11.72 -15.76
C ASP A 48 3.76 11.45 -16.71
N ILE A 49 2.87 10.57 -16.27
CA ILE A 49 1.62 10.26 -16.96
C ILE A 49 0.51 10.42 -15.94
N ASP A 50 -0.45 11.30 -16.27
CA ASP A 50 -1.66 11.48 -15.50
C ASP A 50 -2.29 10.11 -15.20
N THR A 51 -2.85 9.96 -13.99
CA THR A 51 -3.49 8.73 -13.52
C THR A 51 -4.40 8.16 -14.60
N ILE A 52 -3.93 7.11 -15.27
CA ILE A 52 -4.65 6.52 -16.39
C ILE A 52 -5.94 5.93 -15.83
N GLN A 53 -7.10 6.45 -16.26
CA GLN A 53 -8.39 5.85 -15.92
C GLN A 53 -8.47 4.45 -16.56
N GLN A 54 -8.13 3.43 -15.77
CA GLN A 54 -8.26 2.02 -16.17
C GLN A 54 -9.15 1.28 -15.18
N ALA A 55 -9.98 0.39 -15.72
CA ALA A 55 -10.70 -0.62 -14.93
C ALA A 55 -9.72 -1.70 -14.46
N TYR A 56 -9.91 -2.21 -13.25
CA TYR A 56 -9.12 -3.33 -12.75
C TYR A 56 -9.46 -4.60 -13.55
N THR A 57 -8.57 -5.01 -14.44
CA THR A 57 -8.66 -6.28 -15.17
C THR A 57 -7.68 -7.28 -14.56
N VAL A 58 -8.08 -8.56 -14.53
CA VAL A 58 -7.25 -9.69 -14.10
C VAL A 58 -6.30 -10.08 -15.23
#